data_AF-A0A1N6KJ14-F1
#
_entry.id   AF-A0A1N6KJ14-F1
#
_cell.length_a   1.000
_cell.length_b   1.000
_cell.length_c   1.000
_cell.angle_alpha   90.00
_cell.angle_beta   90.00
_cell.angle_gamma   90.00
#
_symmetry.space_group_name_H-M   'P 1'
#
loop_
_entity.id
_entity.type
_entity.pdbx_description
1 polymer ?
#
loop_
_entity_poly.entity_id
_entity_poly.type
_entity_poly.pdbx_seq_one_letter_code
_entity_poly.pdbx_strand_id
1 'polypeptide(L)'
;MIRRIRCSTSSSGRALGALAALALAISWVSPEAQAAPPSVSELTAAIRHNREAFFAQKSYKFQFTVNSEIQNGGTFAYKSFNVTNIRRGADLHTIVLYPKGTLRGQESLPEYVRHLIFYKNAAIDTNDSFMEISPSIFTQHFTYHQYTDYQHIDAYKDLPAAAGNLSPFEISQPFLPETVEKSPGSYRVRATPEVIDGASCWVLERPGADEIWVDLDGLIHQRLVYWGKGQPRSVLSKSLDFKTVAEGLKLPMKLVVDHYTNPSSDPKESWGKIAYELTIDLKSHEFNTAKDEDFLIKPSAGCAVNDYIRRVQYRIPAEGEKPFEVAMTIANLEKTPRSYYFILANGLLFGLLLVVLTGKRVLKAYRLRATSLGGEQSPANP
;
A
#
# COMPACT_ATOMS: atom_id res chain seq x y z
N MET A 1 -57.18 -54.91 62.83
CA MET A 1 -56.40 -56.10 63.24
C MET A 1 -54.93 -55.73 63.13
N ILE A 2 -54.24 -55.62 64.26
CA ILE A 2 -52.86 -55.14 64.37
C ILE A 2 -51.91 -56.31 64.13
N ARG A 3 -50.91 -56.15 63.24
CA ARG A 3 -49.70 -56.99 63.23
C ARG A 3 -48.45 -56.11 63.24
N ARG A 4 -47.75 -56.16 64.37
CA ARG A 4 -46.34 -55.76 64.51
C ARG A 4 -45.46 -56.74 63.72
N ILE A 5 -44.46 -56.23 63.01
CA ILE A 5 -43.27 -57.00 62.65
C ILE A 5 -42.04 -56.24 63.16
N ARG A 6 -41.18 -57.01 63.84
CA ARG A 6 -39.92 -56.61 64.48
C ARG A 6 -38.77 -56.53 63.47
N CYS A 7 -37.77 -55.77 63.92
CA CYS A 7 -36.43 -55.48 63.38
C CYS A 7 -35.69 -56.57 62.61
N SER A 8 -34.83 -56.12 61.71
CA SER A 8 -33.49 -56.68 61.54
C SER A 8 -32.53 -55.57 61.06
N THR A 9 -31.59 -55.19 61.91
CA THR A 9 -30.41 -54.39 61.58
C THR A 9 -29.35 -55.32 61.00
N SER A 10 -28.95 -55.12 59.73
CA SER A 10 -27.73 -55.73 59.19
C SER A 10 -26.68 -54.67 58.90
N SER A 11 -25.51 -54.88 59.50
CA SER A 11 -24.27 -54.17 59.31
C SER A 11 -23.60 -54.60 58.00
N SER A 12 -23.58 -53.73 56.99
CA SER A 12 -22.70 -53.88 55.83
C SER A 12 -22.78 -52.63 54.97
N GLY A 13 -21.72 -51.81 54.97
CA GLY A 13 -21.67 -50.64 54.09
C GLY A 13 -20.55 -49.63 54.34
N ARG A 14 -19.55 -49.91 55.19
CA ARG A 14 -18.35 -49.07 55.35
C ARG A 14 -17.31 -49.21 54.21
N ALA A 15 -17.71 -49.74 53.05
CA ALA A 15 -16.82 -50.00 51.91
C ALA A 15 -17.11 -49.13 50.67
N LEU A 16 -18.04 -48.18 50.73
CA LEU A 16 -18.36 -47.29 49.60
C LEU A 16 -17.79 -45.86 49.74
N GLY A 17 -17.23 -45.50 50.90
CA GLY A 17 -16.66 -44.16 51.14
C GLY A 17 -15.21 -43.97 50.69
N ALA A 18 -14.45 -45.05 50.49
CA ALA A 18 -13.01 -44.96 50.17
C ALA A 18 -12.70 -44.99 48.67
N LEU A 19 -13.61 -45.48 47.82
CA LEU A 19 -13.43 -45.51 46.35
C LEU A 19 -13.82 -44.19 45.67
N ALA A 20 -14.69 -43.38 46.28
CA ALA A 20 -15.02 -42.04 45.76
C ALA A 20 -13.90 -41.01 46.02
N ALA A 21 -13.11 -41.19 47.08
CA ALA A 21 -11.98 -40.31 47.39
C ALA A 21 -10.72 -40.59 46.54
N LEU A 22 -10.58 -41.80 45.98
CA LEU A 22 -9.47 -42.14 45.07
C LEU A 22 -9.76 -41.75 43.61
N ALA A 23 -11.03 -41.67 43.21
CA ALA A 23 -11.43 -41.21 41.87
C ALA A 23 -11.38 -39.67 41.72
N LEU A 24 -11.46 -38.92 42.83
CA LEU A 24 -11.30 -37.45 42.84
C LEU A 24 -9.83 -36.99 43.00
N ALA A 25 -8.90 -37.91 43.26
CA ALA A 25 -7.47 -37.61 43.33
C ALA A 25 -6.72 -37.84 42.00
N ILE A 26 -7.37 -38.43 40.98
CA ILE A 26 -6.74 -38.75 39.68
C ILE A 26 -7.24 -37.82 38.55
N SER A 27 -8.19 -36.91 38.82
CA SER A 27 -8.54 -35.83 37.89
C SER A 27 -7.64 -34.60 38.05
N TRP A 28 -6.52 -34.71 38.74
CA TRP A 28 -5.36 -33.84 38.49
C TRP A 28 -4.80 -34.29 37.15
N VAL A 29 -5.51 -33.87 36.09
CA VAL A 29 -4.95 -33.71 34.75
C VAL A 29 -3.61 -33.06 35.00
N SER A 30 -2.54 -33.81 34.77
CA SER A 30 -1.19 -33.26 34.77
C SER A 30 -1.28 -31.98 33.95
N PRO A 31 -0.78 -30.82 34.45
CA PRO A 31 -0.75 -29.63 33.61
C PRO A 31 -0.09 -30.08 32.32
N GLU A 32 -0.86 -30.11 31.23
CA GLU A 32 -0.32 -30.42 29.90
C GLU A 32 0.94 -29.59 29.83
N ALA A 33 2.09 -30.27 29.76
CA ALA A 33 3.37 -29.59 29.77
C ALA A 33 3.28 -28.58 28.62
N GLN A 34 3.07 -27.31 28.97
CA GLN A 34 2.86 -26.26 27.99
C GLN A 34 4.10 -26.32 27.12
N ALA A 35 3.89 -26.68 25.85
CA ALA A 35 4.99 -26.77 24.90
C ALA A 35 5.80 -25.48 25.04
N ALA A 36 7.12 -25.64 25.12
CA ALA A 36 8.00 -24.48 25.24
C ALA A 36 7.64 -23.48 24.14
N PRO A 37 7.59 -22.17 24.45
CA PRO A 37 7.28 -21.16 23.43
C PRO A 37 8.21 -21.32 22.23
N PRO A 38 7.69 -21.27 20.99
CA PRO A 38 8.54 -21.26 19.82
C PRO A 38 9.46 -20.05 19.89
N SER A 39 10.67 -20.24 19.42
CA SER A 39 11.63 -19.17 19.24
C SER A 39 11.16 -18.17 18.19
N VAL A 40 11.71 -16.95 18.24
CA VAL A 40 11.53 -15.95 17.18
C VAL A 40 11.90 -16.53 15.81
N SER A 41 12.97 -17.34 15.74
CA SER A 41 13.43 -17.98 14.51
C SER A 41 12.40 -18.96 13.94
N GLU A 42 11.78 -19.78 14.79
CA GLU A 42 10.76 -20.75 14.35
C GLU A 42 9.52 -20.06 13.79
N LEU A 43 8.97 -19.05 14.49
CA LEU A 43 7.82 -18.30 13.98
C LEU A 43 8.16 -17.53 12.70
N THR A 44 9.35 -16.93 12.64
CA THR A 44 9.82 -16.21 11.44
C THR A 44 9.96 -17.16 10.24
N ALA A 45 10.46 -18.39 10.47
CA ALA A 45 10.56 -19.41 9.44
C ALA A 45 9.19 -19.91 8.98
N ALA A 46 8.23 -20.08 9.89
CA ALA A 46 6.86 -20.44 9.55
C ALA A 46 6.19 -19.38 8.67
N ILE A 47 6.30 -18.09 9.04
CA ILE A 47 5.81 -16.96 8.22
C ILE A 47 6.44 -16.99 6.83
N ARG A 48 7.77 -17.23 6.77
CA ARG A 48 8.50 -17.32 5.50
C ARG A 48 7.94 -18.45 4.62
N HIS A 49 7.63 -19.60 5.19
CA HIS A 49 7.13 -20.75 4.45
C HIS A 49 5.82 -20.44 3.70
N ASN A 50 4.82 -19.85 4.36
CA ASN A 50 3.57 -19.48 3.70
C ASN A 50 3.79 -18.44 2.59
N ARG A 51 4.72 -17.50 2.80
CA ARG A 51 5.07 -16.50 1.78
C ARG A 51 5.84 -17.10 0.60
N GLU A 52 6.74 -18.05 0.84
CA GLU A 52 7.41 -18.81 -0.22
C GLU A 52 6.41 -19.64 -1.03
N ALA A 53 5.42 -20.26 -0.37
CA ALA A 53 4.33 -20.95 -1.06
C ALA A 53 3.51 -20.02 -1.97
N PHE A 54 3.34 -18.75 -1.57
CA PHE A 54 2.74 -17.73 -2.42
C PHE A 54 3.58 -17.43 -3.66
N PHE A 55 4.87 -17.14 -3.49
CA PHE A 55 5.74 -16.79 -4.63
C PHE A 55 6.11 -17.99 -5.51
N ALA A 56 5.96 -19.22 -5.01
CA ALA A 56 6.02 -20.42 -5.83
C ALA A 56 4.91 -20.44 -6.91
N GLN A 57 3.82 -19.70 -6.69
CA GLN A 57 2.80 -19.46 -7.71
C GLN A 57 3.36 -18.44 -8.72
N LYS A 58 3.57 -18.88 -9.97
CA LYS A 58 4.19 -18.09 -11.04
C LYS A 58 3.33 -16.90 -11.48
N SER A 59 2.03 -16.98 -11.23
CA SER A 59 1.07 -15.92 -11.45
C SER A 59 -0.11 -16.02 -10.51
N TYR A 60 -0.80 -14.90 -10.27
CA TYR A 60 -2.08 -14.87 -9.57
C TYR A 60 -3.07 -13.89 -10.22
N LYS A 61 -4.36 -14.14 -9.99
CA LYS A 61 -5.46 -13.22 -10.27
C LYS A 61 -6.41 -13.21 -9.10
N PHE A 62 -6.48 -12.09 -8.38
CA PHE A 62 -7.35 -11.91 -7.22
C PHE A 62 -8.41 -10.88 -7.51
N GLN A 63 -9.65 -11.19 -7.17
CA GLN A 63 -10.74 -10.22 -7.15
C GLN A 63 -11.22 -10.02 -5.73
N PHE A 64 -11.25 -8.78 -5.26
CA PHE A 64 -11.70 -8.45 -3.92
C PHE A 64 -12.49 -7.15 -3.89
N THR A 65 -13.33 -7.02 -2.88
CA THR A 65 -14.08 -5.79 -2.60
C THR A 65 -13.43 -5.11 -1.41
N VAL A 66 -13.29 -3.78 -1.47
CA VAL A 66 -12.90 -2.95 -0.33
C VAL A 66 -14.09 -2.10 0.05
N ASN A 67 -14.57 -2.28 1.28
CA ASN A 67 -15.59 -1.43 1.90
C ASN A 67 -14.95 -0.60 3.00
N SER A 68 -15.41 0.64 3.21
CA SER A 68 -14.96 1.46 4.32
C SER A 68 -16.10 2.03 5.16
N GLU A 69 -15.83 2.17 6.44
CA GLU A 69 -16.67 2.88 7.39
C GLU A 69 -15.87 3.98 8.09
N ILE A 70 -16.31 5.23 7.99
CA ILE A 70 -15.65 6.36 8.67
C ILE A 70 -16.11 6.40 10.12
N GLN A 71 -15.16 6.58 11.04
CA GLN A 71 -15.40 6.76 12.45
C GLN A 71 -14.67 8.01 12.96
N ASN A 72 -15.15 8.63 14.04
CA ASN A 72 -14.45 9.72 14.73
C ASN A 72 -13.88 10.85 13.83
N GLY A 73 -14.54 11.17 12.71
CA GLY A 73 -14.12 12.24 11.80
C GLY A 73 -12.98 11.88 10.83
N GLY A 74 -12.66 10.60 10.65
CA GLY A 74 -11.64 10.16 9.69
C GLY A 74 -11.98 10.50 8.23
N THR A 75 -10.96 10.47 7.37
CA THR A 75 -11.02 10.97 6.00
C THR A 75 -10.59 9.90 4.99
N PHE A 76 -11.43 8.87 4.81
CA PHE A 76 -11.25 7.91 3.73
C PHE A 76 -12.26 8.18 2.61
N ALA A 77 -11.75 8.48 1.41
CA ALA A 77 -12.57 9.05 0.33
C ALA A 77 -13.62 8.08 -0.25
N TYR A 78 -13.36 6.77 -0.24
CA TYR A 78 -14.17 5.77 -0.94
C TYR A 78 -15.02 4.94 0.01
N LYS A 79 -16.33 4.83 -0.23
CA LYS A 79 -17.28 3.95 0.47
C LYS A 79 -17.03 2.48 0.15
N SER A 80 -16.94 2.17 -1.14
CA SER A 80 -16.77 0.81 -1.64
C SER A 80 -16.20 0.81 -3.05
N PHE A 81 -15.29 -0.09 -3.37
CA PHE A 81 -14.82 -0.35 -4.74
C PHE A 81 -14.37 -1.80 -4.89
N ASN A 82 -14.32 -2.30 -6.12
CA ASN A 82 -13.83 -3.63 -6.42
C ASN A 82 -12.47 -3.53 -7.11
N VAL A 83 -11.57 -4.44 -6.76
CA VAL A 83 -10.23 -4.52 -7.35
C VAL A 83 -10.03 -5.92 -7.93
N THR A 84 -9.49 -5.97 -9.14
CA THR A 84 -8.88 -7.18 -9.71
C THR A 84 -7.38 -6.95 -9.86
N ASN A 85 -6.57 -7.70 -9.14
CA ASN A 85 -5.11 -7.68 -9.28
C ASN A 85 -4.65 -8.94 -10.00
N ILE A 86 -3.95 -8.76 -11.11
CA ILE A 86 -3.34 -9.83 -11.92
C ILE A 86 -1.83 -9.60 -11.93
N ARG A 87 -1.06 -10.64 -11.63
CA ARG A 87 0.41 -10.59 -11.67
C ARG A 87 0.97 -11.83 -12.33
N ARG A 88 2.02 -11.66 -13.14
CA ARG A 88 2.83 -12.74 -13.70
C ARG A 88 4.28 -12.29 -13.86
N GLY A 89 5.17 -12.80 -13.03
CA GLY A 89 6.56 -12.31 -12.97
C GLY A 89 6.62 -10.81 -12.66
N ALA A 90 7.19 -10.03 -13.59
CA ALA A 90 7.25 -8.57 -13.51
C ALA A 90 6.06 -7.86 -14.16
N ASP A 91 5.11 -8.60 -14.74
CA ASP A 91 3.89 -8.00 -15.31
C ASP A 91 2.82 -7.85 -14.21
N LEU A 92 2.15 -6.70 -14.19
CA LEU A 92 1.13 -6.32 -13.22
C LEU A 92 -0.06 -5.66 -13.92
N HIS A 93 -1.29 -6.03 -13.55
CA HIS A 93 -2.50 -5.32 -13.98
C HIS A 93 -3.48 -5.23 -12.82
N THR A 94 -3.81 -4.00 -12.44
CA THR A 94 -4.82 -3.65 -11.46
C THR A 94 -6.01 -3.04 -12.18
N ILE A 95 -7.18 -3.64 -12.02
CA ILE A 95 -8.45 -3.11 -12.49
C ILE A 95 -9.24 -2.64 -11.27
N VAL A 96 -9.62 -1.38 -11.23
CA VAL A 96 -10.44 -0.82 -10.16
C VAL A 96 -11.80 -0.41 -10.73
N LEU A 97 -12.85 -1.09 -10.29
CA LEU A 97 -14.22 -0.72 -10.59
C LEU A 97 -14.77 0.13 -9.45
N TYR A 98 -15.21 1.33 -9.79
CA TYR A 98 -15.82 2.29 -8.90
C TYR A 98 -17.33 2.37 -9.16
N PRO A 99 -18.17 1.68 -8.36
CA PRO A 99 -19.61 1.76 -8.53
C PRO A 99 -20.12 3.19 -8.34
N LYS A 100 -21.27 3.50 -8.92
CA LYS A 100 -21.94 4.79 -8.70
C LYS A 100 -22.06 5.10 -7.20
N GLY A 101 -21.66 6.31 -6.82
CA GLY A 101 -21.69 6.75 -5.42
C GLY A 101 -20.57 6.19 -4.54
N THR A 102 -19.51 5.62 -5.14
CA THR A 102 -18.32 5.17 -4.41
C THR A 102 -17.65 6.28 -3.61
N LEU A 103 -17.60 7.52 -4.11
CA LEU A 103 -16.83 8.59 -3.48
C LEU A 103 -17.73 9.41 -2.56
N ARG A 104 -17.28 9.61 -1.33
CA ARG A 104 -18.01 10.41 -0.33
C ARG A 104 -18.06 11.87 -0.76
N GLY A 105 -19.26 12.45 -0.82
CA GLY A 105 -19.47 13.83 -1.27
C GLY A 105 -19.48 14.00 -2.80
N GLN A 106 -19.36 12.92 -3.57
CA GLN A 106 -19.54 12.92 -5.02
C GLN A 106 -20.44 11.76 -5.46
N GLU A 107 -21.61 11.66 -4.81
CA GLU A 107 -22.58 10.58 -5.04
C GLU A 107 -23.15 10.54 -6.47
N SER A 108 -23.07 11.66 -7.19
CA SER A 108 -23.53 11.79 -8.58
C SER A 108 -22.55 11.23 -9.61
N LEU A 109 -21.29 10.93 -9.24
CA LEU A 109 -20.33 10.37 -10.17
C LEU A 109 -20.84 9.04 -10.74
N PRO A 110 -20.81 8.87 -12.08
CA PRO A 110 -21.18 7.61 -12.68
C PRO A 110 -20.20 6.51 -12.27
N GLU A 111 -20.61 5.27 -12.51
CA GLU A 111 -19.68 4.16 -12.45
C GLU A 111 -18.54 4.38 -13.46
N TYR A 112 -17.31 4.05 -13.06
CA TYR A 112 -16.17 4.09 -13.95
C TYR A 112 -15.15 3.01 -13.59
N VAL A 113 -14.36 2.62 -14.59
CA VAL A 113 -13.28 1.65 -14.44
C VAL A 113 -11.95 2.35 -14.67
N ARG A 114 -10.98 2.04 -13.81
CA ARG A 114 -9.58 2.44 -13.98
C ARG A 114 -8.72 1.20 -14.14
N HIS A 115 -7.80 1.26 -15.10
CA HIS A 115 -6.79 0.23 -15.33
C HIS A 115 -5.42 0.82 -15.03
N LEU A 116 -4.62 0.10 -14.25
CA LEU A 116 -3.22 0.39 -14.03
C LEU A 116 -2.44 -0.85 -14.46
N ILE A 117 -1.57 -0.73 -15.45
CA ILE A 117 -0.86 -1.85 -16.06
C ILE A 117 0.63 -1.55 -16.02
N PHE A 118 1.42 -2.52 -15.61
CA PHE A 118 2.84 -2.53 -15.84
C PHE A 118 3.18 -3.78 -16.66
N TYR A 119 3.56 -3.57 -17.93
CA TYR A 119 3.81 -4.66 -18.87
C TYR A 119 5.01 -4.32 -19.74
N LYS A 120 5.99 -5.23 -19.84
CA LYS A 120 7.20 -5.04 -20.66
C LYS A 120 7.87 -3.66 -20.48
N ASN A 121 8.03 -3.23 -19.23
CA ASN A 121 8.65 -1.94 -18.84
C ASN A 121 7.88 -0.68 -19.26
N ALA A 122 6.59 -0.80 -19.56
CA ALA A 122 5.71 0.34 -19.73
C ALA A 122 4.61 0.30 -18.65
N ALA A 123 4.43 1.42 -17.96
CA ALA A 123 3.30 1.66 -17.09
C ALA A 123 2.20 2.36 -17.87
N ILE A 124 0.95 1.90 -17.72
CA ILE A 124 -0.23 2.49 -18.34
C ILE A 124 -1.27 2.76 -17.26
N ASP A 125 -1.76 4.00 -17.17
CA ASP A 125 -2.91 4.38 -16.34
C ASP A 125 -4.01 4.85 -17.28
N THR A 126 -5.17 4.20 -17.26
CA THR A 126 -6.24 4.55 -18.18
C THR A 126 -7.63 4.38 -17.58
N ASN A 127 -8.55 5.19 -18.09
CA ASN A 127 -9.99 5.03 -18.01
C ASN A 127 -10.60 5.26 -19.41
N ASP A 128 -11.92 5.29 -19.51
CA ASP A 128 -12.61 5.42 -20.79
C ASP A 128 -12.26 6.69 -21.60
N SER A 129 -11.82 7.76 -20.93
CA SER A 129 -11.59 9.07 -21.53
C SER A 129 -10.12 9.43 -21.69
N PHE A 130 -9.24 8.80 -20.91
CA PHE A 130 -7.83 9.19 -20.80
C PHE A 130 -6.92 7.98 -20.62
N MET A 131 -5.72 8.07 -21.20
CA MET A 131 -4.64 7.12 -21.06
C MET A 131 -3.31 7.85 -20.89
N GLU A 132 -2.53 7.40 -19.93
CA GLU A 132 -1.16 7.81 -19.72
C GLU A 132 -0.22 6.62 -19.87
N ILE A 133 0.85 6.78 -20.65
CA ILE A 133 1.89 5.76 -20.83
C ILE A 133 3.22 6.33 -20.35
N SER A 134 3.82 5.66 -19.36
CA SER A 134 5.01 6.11 -18.64
C SER A 134 6.07 5.00 -18.58
N PRO A 135 7.38 5.32 -18.55
CA PRO A 135 8.43 4.33 -18.31
C PRO A 135 8.48 3.85 -16.85
N SER A 136 7.80 4.55 -15.93
CA SER A 136 7.85 4.29 -14.49
C SER A 136 6.49 3.90 -13.95
N ILE A 137 6.47 2.96 -12.99
CA ILE A 137 5.23 2.55 -12.34
C ILE A 137 4.56 3.73 -11.63
N PHE A 138 3.24 3.81 -11.77
CA PHE A 138 2.42 4.80 -11.09
C PHE A 138 2.36 4.51 -9.59
N THR A 139 2.49 5.54 -8.76
CA THR A 139 2.37 5.38 -7.30
C THR A 139 1.00 4.89 -6.88
N GLN A 140 -0.03 5.15 -7.69
CA GLN A 140 -1.38 4.64 -7.45
C GLN A 140 -1.44 3.11 -7.46
N HIS A 141 -0.51 2.40 -8.13
CA HIS A 141 -0.46 0.94 -8.03
C HIS A 141 -0.32 0.51 -6.57
N PHE A 142 0.50 1.19 -5.77
CA PHE A 142 0.72 0.82 -4.37
C PHE A 142 -0.55 0.87 -3.52
N THR A 143 -1.52 1.70 -3.89
CA THR A 143 -2.76 1.91 -3.10
C THR A 143 -3.76 0.77 -3.26
N TYR A 144 -3.69 -0.01 -4.34
CA TYR A 144 -4.73 -1.00 -4.68
C TYR A 144 -4.31 -2.46 -4.48
N HIS A 145 -3.18 -2.74 -3.83
CA HIS A 145 -2.84 -4.12 -3.41
C HIS A 145 -2.99 -4.34 -1.91
N GLN A 146 -3.87 -3.57 -1.27
CA GLN A 146 -4.17 -3.69 0.17
C GLN A 146 -4.36 -5.14 0.62
N TYR A 147 -5.02 -5.97 -0.18
CA TYR A 147 -5.20 -7.39 0.13
C TYR A 147 -3.87 -8.14 0.33
N THR A 148 -2.93 -8.05 -0.63
CA THR A 148 -1.61 -8.71 -0.49
C THR A 148 -0.72 -7.99 0.50
N ASP A 149 -0.82 -6.66 0.60
CA ASP A 149 -0.02 -5.84 1.50
C ASP A 149 -0.27 -6.20 2.98
N TYR A 150 -1.54 -6.33 3.37
CA TYR A 150 -1.95 -6.77 4.71
C TYR A 150 -1.68 -8.26 4.99
N GLN A 151 -1.39 -9.05 3.95
CA GLN A 151 -0.87 -10.42 4.07
C GLN A 151 0.65 -10.47 4.08
N HIS A 152 1.30 -9.32 4.04
CA HIS A 152 2.74 -9.16 3.99
C HIS A 152 3.39 -9.82 2.76
N ILE A 153 2.64 -9.85 1.67
CA ILE A 153 3.09 -10.31 0.37
C ILE A 153 3.43 -9.06 -0.45
N ASP A 154 4.71 -8.76 -0.54
CA ASP A 154 5.21 -7.68 -1.40
C ASP A 154 5.04 -8.05 -2.88
N ALA A 155 3.92 -7.62 -3.46
CA ALA A 155 3.59 -7.85 -4.87
C ALA A 155 4.51 -7.08 -5.84
N TYR A 156 5.32 -6.14 -5.34
CA TYR A 156 6.10 -5.20 -6.14
C TYR A 156 7.61 -5.45 -6.11
N LYS A 157 8.08 -6.38 -5.28
CA LYS A 157 9.50 -6.72 -5.04
C LYS A 157 10.36 -6.83 -6.30
N ASP A 158 9.77 -7.28 -7.41
CA ASP A 158 10.46 -7.56 -8.66
C ASP A 158 10.22 -6.51 -9.76
N LEU A 159 9.58 -5.37 -9.44
CA LEU A 159 9.23 -4.34 -10.42
C LEU A 159 10.40 -3.34 -10.62
N PRO A 160 10.81 -3.03 -11.88
CA PRO A 160 11.96 -2.18 -12.20
C PRO A 160 11.96 -0.77 -11.61
N ALA A 161 10.78 -0.24 -11.25
CA ALA A 161 10.61 1.09 -10.64
C ALA A 161 10.47 1.07 -9.10
N ALA A 162 10.52 -0.11 -8.47
CA ALA A 162 10.62 -0.24 -7.02
C ALA A 162 12.05 0.02 -6.50
N ALA A 163 13.04 0.21 -7.39
CA ALA A 163 14.47 0.34 -7.08
C ALA A 163 14.87 1.70 -6.44
N GLY A 164 14.03 2.27 -5.58
CA GLY A 164 14.35 3.48 -4.82
C GLY A 164 13.24 4.04 -3.92
N ASN A 165 11.98 3.68 -4.16
CA ASN A 165 10.85 4.12 -3.34
C ASN A 165 10.16 2.90 -2.74
N LEU A 166 10.29 2.71 -1.43
CA LEU A 166 9.48 1.76 -0.67
C LEU A 166 8.00 2.08 -0.93
N SER A 167 7.14 1.07 -1.05
CA SER A 167 5.69 1.30 -1.06
C SER A 167 5.32 2.15 0.17
N PRO A 168 4.41 3.13 0.07
CA PRO A 168 3.89 3.84 1.24
C PRO A 168 3.40 2.90 2.35
N PHE A 169 2.94 1.71 1.95
CA PHE A 169 2.63 0.63 2.87
C PHE A 169 3.86 0.13 3.62
N GLU A 170 4.96 -0.21 2.94
CA GLU A 170 6.19 -0.69 3.59
C GLU A 170 6.80 0.35 4.56
N ILE A 171 6.63 1.65 4.26
CA ILE A 171 7.05 2.73 5.17
C ILE A 171 6.25 2.71 6.48
N SER A 172 4.95 2.45 6.41
CA SER A 172 4.04 2.49 7.57
C SER A 172 3.90 1.13 8.28
N GLN A 173 4.03 0.02 7.54
CA GLN A 173 3.89 -1.36 7.98
C GLN A 173 4.93 -2.22 7.25
N PRO A 174 6.17 -2.31 7.77
CA PRO A 174 7.22 -3.09 7.16
C PRO A 174 6.80 -4.55 6.92
N PHE A 175 7.16 -5.08 5.74
CA PHE A 175 6.84 -6.45 5.34
C PHE A 175 7.50 -7.51 6.25
N LEU A 176 6.79 -8.62 6.42
CA LEU A 176 7.25 -9.81 7.12
C LEU A 176 7.68 -10.90 6.12
N PRO A 177 8.69 -11.72 6.44
CA PRO A 177 9.46 -11.73 7.69
C PRO A 177 10.62 -10.72 7.76
N GLU A 178 10.94 -9.95 6.71
CA GLU A 178 12.19 -9.17 6.61
C GLU A 178 12.37 -8.18 7.77
N THR A 179 11.29 -7.56 8.27
CA THR A 179 11.38 -6.63 9.40
C THR A 179 11.90 -7.30 10.68
N VAL A 180 11.56 -8.57 10.90
CA VAL A 180 12.05 -9.36 12.05
C VAL A 180 13.49 -9.80 11.80
N GLU A 181 13.78 -10.28 10.60
CA GLU A 181 15.10 -10.73 10.18
C GLU A 181 16.17 -9.63 10.25
N LYS A 182 15.80 -8.38 9.94
CA LYS A 182 16.70 -7.22 10.05
C LYS A 182 17.05 -6.87 11.50
N SER A 183 16.28 -7.31 12.49
CA SER A 183 16.48 -6.94 13.90
C SER A 183 15.92 -7.99 14.88
N PRO A 184 16.40 -9.25 14.82
CA PRO A 184 15.79 -10.36 15.56
C PRO A 184 15.85 -10.15 17.08
N GLY A 185 16.92 -9.55 17.59
CA GLY A 185 17.07 -9.23 19.03
C GLY A 185 16.12 -8.16 19.56
N SER A 186 15.38 -7.47 18.68
CA SER A 186 14.33 -6.51 19.09
C SER A 186 12.96 -7.16 19.26
N TYR A 187 12.79 -8.39 18.76
CA TYR A 187 11.56 -9.15 18.87
C TYR A 187 11.68 -10.22 19.94
N ARG A 188 10.54 -10.58 20.54
CA ARG A 188 10.41 -11.72 21.45
C ARG A 188 9.07 -12.41 21.23
N VAL A 189 8.99 -13.66 21.64
CA VAL A 189 7.73 -14.42 21.65
C VAL A 189 7.17 -14.39 23.08
N ARG A 190 5.88 -14.07 23.24
CA ARG A 190 5.21 -14.13 24.55
C ARG A 190 5.18 -15.58 25.06
N ALA A 191 5.22 -15.74 26.38
CA ALA A 191 5.31 -17.06 27.01
C ALA A 191 4.06 -17.92 26.84
N THR A 192 2.90 -17.31 26.61
CA THR A 192 1.62 -18.01 26.53
C THR A 192 0.98 -17.72 25.18
N PRO A 193 0.49 -18.74 24.46
CA PRO A 193 -0.29 -18.51 23.25
C PRO A 193 -1.65 -17.92 23.60
N GLU A 194 -2.19 -17.13 22.68
CA GLU A 194 -3.51 -16.53 22.75
C GLU A 194 -4.43 -17.20 21.71
N VAL A 195 -5.73 -17.30 22.01
CA VAL A 195 -6.69 -17.87 21.05
C VAL A 195 -7.30 -16.73 20.23
N ILE A 196 -7.08 -16.75 18.92
CA ILE A 196 -7.64 -15.80 17.97
C ILE A 196 -8.52 -16.60 17.00
N ASP A 197 -9.82 -16.31 16.99
CA ASP A 197 -10.82 -16.95 16.11
C ASP A 197 -10.74 -18.50 16.11
N GLY A 198 -10.45 -19.08 17.28
CA GLY A 198 -10.35 -20.53 17.49
C GLY A 198 -8.96 -21.13 17.17
N ALA A 199 -8.04 -20.36 16.60
CA ALA A 199 -6.65 -20.77 16.39
C ALA A 199 -5.78 -20.44 17.60
N SER A 200 -4.84 -21.32 17.95
CA SER A 200 -3.82 -21.05 18.96
C SER A 200 -2.66 -20.30 18.33
N CYS A 201 -2.49 -19.04 18.71
CA CYS A 201 -1.53 -18.11 18.13
C CYS A 201 -0.47 -17.71 19.15
N TRP A 202 0.78 -17.70 18.72
CA TRP A 202 1.88 -17.12 19.47
C TRP A 202 2.02 -15.64 19.12
N VAL A 203 2.36 -14.81 20.10
CA VAL A 203 2.55 -13.38 19.88
C VAL A 203 4.04 -13.09 19.71
N LEU A 204 4.44 -12.78 18.48
CA LEU A 204 5.74 -12.22 18.16
C LEU A 204 5.65 -10.69 18.29
N GLU A 205 6.35 -10.12 19.27
CA GLU A 205 6.24 -8.69 19.58
C GLU A 205 7.59 -7.97 19.56
N ARG A 206 7.57 -6.74 19.02
CA ARG A 206 8.55 -5.69 19.30
C ARG A 206 7.91 -4.72 20.30
N PRO A 207 8.31 -4.74 21.58
CA PRO A 207 7.56 -4.09 22.66
C PRO A 207 7.22 -2.62 22.38
N GLY A 208 5.91 -2.33 22.40
CA GLY A 208 5.35 -0.99 22.21
C GLY A 208 5.43 -0.45 20.79
N ALA A 209 5.66 -1.32 19.78
CA ALA A 209 5.85 -0.91 18.40
C ALA A 209 5.20 -1.83 17.36
N ASP A 210 5.21 -3.15 17.57
CA ASP A 210 4.63 -4.15 16.65
C ASP A 210 4.23 -5.40 17.44
N GLU A 211 3.02 -5.91 17.24
CA GLU A 211 2.53 -7.16 17.85
C GLU A 211 1.88 -8.01 16.76
N ILE A 212 2.35 -9.26 16.59
CA ILE A 212 1.97 -10.16 15.50
C ILE A 212 1.48 -11.47 16.11
N TRP A 213 0.21 -11.80 15.92
CA TRP A 213 -0.39 -13.07 16.32
C TRP A 213 -0.26 -14.06 15.16
N VAL A 214 0.56 -15.08 15.34
CA VAL A 214 0.91 -16.05 14.33
C VAL A 214 0.73 -17.47 14.85
N ASP A 215 0.12 -18.34 14.06
CA ASP A 215 0.02 -19.76 14.40
C ASP A 215 1.29 -20.55 14.00
N LEU A 216 1.35 -21.82 14.36
CA LEU A 216 2.50 -22.68 14.04
C LEU A 216 2.63 -23.00 12.55
N ASP A 217 1.57 -22.80 11.76
CA ASP A 217 1.60 -22.90 10.28
C ASP A 217 2.16 -21.62 9.63
N GLY A 218 2.42 -20.57 10.42
CA GLY A 218 2.94 -19.29 9.95
C GLY A 218 1.88 -18.31 9.44
N LEU A 219 0.60 -18.57 9.71
CA LEU A 219 -0.49 -17.69 9.32
C LEU A 219 -0.62 -16.54 10.32
N ILE A 220 -0.69 -15.32 9.80
CA ILE A 220 -0.83 -14.11 10.62
C ILE A 220 -2.31 -13.79 10.77
N HIS A 221 -2.86 -14.12 11.93
CA HIS A 221 -4.26 -13.90 12.27
C HIS A 221 -4.54 -12.44 12.63
N GLN A 222 -3.57 -11.77 13.25
CA GLN A 222 -3.70 -10.37 13.64
C GLN A 222 -2.34 -9.68 13.66
N ARG A 223 -2.28 -8.40 13.28
CA ARG A 223 -1.11 -7.55 13.50
C ARG A 223 -1.52 -6.17 13.98
N LEU A 224 -0.87 -5.70 15.03
CA LEU A 224 -1.04 -4.37 15.59
C LEU A 224 0.26 -3.57 15.48
N VAL A 225 0.20 -2.46 14.77
CA VAL A 225 1.33 -1.53 14.58
C VAL A 225 1.03 -0.22 15.30
N TYR A 226 2.06 0.37 15.91
CA TYR A 226 1.99 1.64 16.61
C TYR A 226 2.69 2.75 15.81
N TRP A 227 2.30 4.01 16.01
CA TRP A 227 2.94 5.17 15.36
C TRP A 227 4.42 5.36 15.75
N GLY A 228 4.89 4.62 16.75
CA GLY A 228 6.25 4.64 17.28
C GLY A 228 6.27 3.99 18.67
N LYS A 229 7.47 3.81 19.22
CA LYS A 229 7.63 3.22 20.56
C LYS A 229 6.91 4.07 21.61
N GLY A 230 5.91 3.48 22.27
CA GLY A 230 5.11 4.16 23.30
C GLY A 230 4.11 5.18 22.75
N GLN A 231 3.92 5.22 21.42
CA GLN A 231 2.88 6.02 20.79
C GLN A 231 1.54 5.27 20.76
N PRO A 232 0.42 5.94 20.45
CA PRO A 232 -0.85 5.27 20.20
C PRO A 232 -0.76 4.26 19.04
N ARG A 233 -1.77 3.38 18.99
CA ARG A 233 -1.99 2.44 17.88
C ARG A 233 -2.10 3.22 16.57
N SER A 234 -1.57 2.64 15.49
CA SER A 234 -1.65 3.18 14.13
C SER A 234 -2.60 2.35 13.29
N VAL A 235 -2.38 1.04 13.20
CA VAL A 235 -3.19 0.13 12.40
C VAL A 235 -3.32 -1.21 13.10
N LEU A 236 -4.52 -1.79 13.09
CA LEU A 236 -4.79 -3.16 13.49
C LEU A 236 -5.38 -3.91 12.28
N SER A 237 -4.69 -4.91 11.76
CA SER A 237 -5.21 -5.80 10.72
C SER A 237 -5.58 -7.17 11.31
N LYS A 238 -6.70 -7.73 10.86
CA LYS A 238 -7.20 -9.05 11.24
C LYS A 238 -7.45 -9.88 9.98
N SER A 239 -6.95 -11.10 9.96
CA SER A 239 -7.10 -12.08 8.89
C SER A 239 -8.08 -13.15 9.32
N LEU A 240 -9.18 -13.27 8.58
CA LEU A 240 -10.30 -14.14 8.93
C LEU A 240 -10.54 -15.19 7.85
N ASP A 241 -11.16 -16.30 8.25
CA ASP A 241 -11.66 -17.35 7.35
C ASP A 241 -10.57 -17.91 6.41
N PHE A 242 -9.43 -18.34 6.96
CA PHE A 242 -8.35 -18.93 6.19
C PHE A 242 -8.81 -20.17 5.40
N LYS A 243 -8.44 -20.23 4.12
CA LYS A 243 -8.65 -21.40 3.25
C LYS A 243 -7.35 -21.79 2.56
N THR A 244 -7.20 -23.08 2.32
CA THR A 244 -6.16 -23.57 1.40
C THR A 244 -6.60 -23.23 -0.02
N VAL A 245 -5.79 -22.44 -0.73
CA VAL A 245 -6.14 -21.89 -2.05
C VAL A 245 -5.20 -22.38 -3.17
N ALA A 246 -4.04 -22.90 -2.80
CA ALA A 246 -3.10 -23.60 -3.65
C ALA A 246 -2.27 -24.58 -2.79
N GLU A 247 -1.44 -25.40 -3.41
CA GLU A 247 -0.55 -26.32 -2.69
C GLU A 247 0.34 -25.55 -1.70
N GLY A 248 0.25 -25.90 -0.42
CA GLY A 248 1.01 -25.28 0.66
C GLY A 248 0.63 -23.82 1.00
N LEU A 249 -0.37 -23.24 0.32
CA LEU A 249 -0.74 -21.83 0.48
C LEU A 249 -2.12 -21.70 1.12
N LYS A 250 -2.17 -21.03 2.27
CA LYS A 250 -3.41 -20.59 2.90
C LYS A 250 -3.51 -19.07 2.84
N LEU A 251 -4.70 -18.58 2.48
CA LEU A 251 -5.03 -17.16 2.47
C LEU A 251 -6.34 -16.90 3.23
N PRO A 252 -6.49 -15.74 3.88
CA PRO A 252 -7.75 -15.35 4.52
C PRO A 252 -8.75 -14.88 3.48
N MET A 253 -10.00 -15.28 3.61
CA MET A 253 -11.04 -14.84 2.68
C MET A 253 -11.56 -13.44 3.02
N LYS A 254 -11.26 -12.94 4.22
CA LYS A 254 -11.67 -11.62 4.70
C LYS A 254 -10.56 -10.98 5.54
N LEU A 255 -10.36 -9.68 5.33
CA LEU A 255 -9.52 -8.83 6.17
C LEU A 255 -10.37 -7.73 6.78
N VAL A 256 -10.14 -7.42 8.05
CA VAL A 256 -10.68 -6.23 8.71
C VAL A 256 -9.50 -5.40 9.21
N VAL A 257 -9.49 -4.12 8.85
CA VAL A 257 -8.38 -3.22 9.15
C VAL A 257 -8.88 -1.94 9.79
N ASP A 258 -8.51 -1.74 11.04
CA ASP A 258 -8.78 -0.51 11.78
C ASP A 258 -7.62 0.45 11.59
N HIS A 259 -7.88 1.60 10.98
CA HIS A 259 -6.95 2.71 10.94
C HIS A 259 -7.25 3.67 12.08
N TYR A 260 -6.26 3.88 12.94
CA TYR A 260 -6.37 4.79 14.08
C TYR A 260 -5.96 6.21 13.68
N THR A 261 -6.49 7.20 14.39
CA THR A 261 -6.14 8.63 14.22
C THR A 261 -4.63 8.85 14.28
N ASN A 262 -4.12 9.74 13.44
CA ASN A 262 -2.72 10.11 13.35
C ASN A 262 -2.38 11.19 14.39
N PRO A 263 -1.52 10.90 15.39
CA PRO A 263 -1.20 11.86 16.44
C PRO A 263 -0.45 13.11 15.94
N SER A 264 0.07 13.09 14.72
CA SER A 264 0.76 14.23 14.11
C SER A 264 -0.20 15.24 13.46
N SER A 265 -1.42 14.83 13.09
CA SER A 265 -2.41 15.71 12.44
C SER A 265 -3.70 15.88 13.24
N ASP A 266 -4.00 14.94 14.14
CA ASP A 266 -5.31 14.84 14.78
C ASP A 266 -5.25 15.30 16.26
N PRO A 267 -6.36 15.85 16.80
CA PRO A 267 -6.40 16.37 18.16
C PRO A 267 -6.18 15.26 19.20
N LYS A 268 -5.55 15.60 20.34
CA LYS A 268 -5.14 14.63 21.38
C LYS A 268 -6.29 13.80 21.92
N GLU A 269 -7.49 14.36 21.99
CA GLU A 269 -8.71 13.71 22.48
C GLU A 269 -9.19 12.58 21.55
N SER A 270 -8.67 12.54 20.33
CA SER A 270 -8.95 11.51 19.33
C SER A 270 -7.93 10.37 19.31
N TRP A 271 -6.75 10.56 19.92
CA TRP A 271 -5.66 9.60 19.85
C TRP A 271 -6.06 8.22 20.38
N GLY A 272 -5.71 7.18 19.62
CA GLY A 272 -6.07 5.80 19.93
C GLY A 272 -7.52 5.45 19.61
N LYS A 273 -8.30 6.35 18.99
CA LYS A 273 -9.60 6.03 18.40
C LYS A 273 -9.43 5.64 16.93
N ILE A 274 -10.37 4.83 16.44
CA ILE A 274 -10.44 4.41 15.04
C ILE A 274 -10.94 5.60 14.21
N ALA A 275 -10.20 5.97 13.18
CA ALA A 275 -10.58 7.00 12.21
C ALA A 275 -11.41 6.39 11.06
N TYR A 276 -11.10 5.18 10.64
CA TYR A 276 -11.93 4.42 9.72
C TYR A 276 -11.57 2.93 9.78
N GLU A 277 -12.54 2.11 9.41
CA GLU A 277 -12.37 0.67 9.22
C GLU A 277 -12.41 0.35 7.73
N LEU A 278 -11.56 -0.57 7.28
CA LEU A 278 -11.64 -1.20 5.98
C LEU A 278 -12.01 -2.67 6.15
N THR A 279 -13.03 -3.13 5.42
CA THR A 279 -13.31 -4.55 5.22
C THR A 279 -12.92 -4.93 3.80
N ILE A 280 -11.99 -5.88 3.66
CA ILE A 280 -11.52 -6.39 2.37
C ILE A 280 -11.94 -7.85 2.23
N ASP A 281 -12.81 -8.14 1.28
CA ASP A 281 -13.30 -9.51 1.03
C ASP A 281 -12.70 -10.07 -0.25
N LEU A 282 -11.96 -11.18 -0.16
CA LEU A 282 -11.50 -11.93 -1.33
C LEU A 282 -12.68 -12.71 -1.93
N LYS A 283 -13.10 -12.33 -3.14
CA LYS A 283 -14.24 -12.94 -3.84
C LYS A 283 -13.82 -14.10 -4.72
N SER A 284 -12.68 -13.98 -5.40
CA SER A 284 -12.13 -15.05 -6.24
C SER A 284 -10.60 -14.99 -6.28
N HIS A 285 -10.00 -16.15 -6.52
CA HIS A 285 -8.58 -16.31 -6.67
C HIS A 285 -8.27 -17.37 -7.73
N GLU A 286 -7.29 -17.08 -8.58
CA GLU A 286 -6.74 -18.03 -9.53
C GLU A 286 -5.22 -17.95 -9.47
N PHE A 287 -4.56 -19.09 -9.63
CA PHE A 287 -3.10 -19.19 -9.65
C PHE A 287 -2.63 -19.89 -10.92
N ASN A 288 -1.49 -19.47 -11.44
CA ASN A 288 -0.85 -20.07 -12.62
C ASN A 288 -1.73 -20.05 -13.90
N THR A 289 -2.74 -19.16 -13.96
CA THR A 289 -3.67 -19.02 -15.10
C THR A 289 -3.50 -17.74 -15.92
N ALA A 290 -2.68 -16.77 -15.46
CA ALA A 290 -2.60 -15.45 -16.11
C ALA A 290 -1.98 -15.53 -17.51
N LYS A 291 -2.65 -14.91 -18.49
CA LYS A 291 -2.27 -14.95 -19.91
C LYS A 291 -1.87 -13.57 -20.42
N ASP A 292 -1.33 -13.49 -21.63
CA ASP A 292 -0.93 -12.21 -22.22
C ASP A 292 -2.13 -11.28 -22.39
N GLU A 293 -3.30 -11.83 -22.71
CA GLU A 293 -4.54 -11.07 -22.88
C GLU A 293 -4.99 -10.37 -21.60
N ASP A 294 -4.62 -10.89 -20.42
CA ASP A 294 -4.91 -10.24 -19.15
C ASP A 294 -4.17 -8.90 -18.99
N PHE A 295 -3.10 -8.63 -19.76
CA PHE A 295 -2.32 -7.39 -19.70
C PHE A 295 -2.56 -6.47 -20.91
N LEU A 296 -3.52 -6.82 -21.77
CA LEU A 296 -3.90 -6.00 -22.92
C LEU A 296 -5.14 -5.17 -22.57
N ILE A 297 -5.13 -3.91 -22.99
CA ILE A 297 -6.30 -3.02 -22.94
C ILE A 297 -6.72 -2.59 -24.33
N LYS A 298 -8.03 -2.38 -24.47
CA LYS A 298 -8.65 -1.81 -25.66
C LYS A 298 -9.26 -0.47 -25.27
N PRO A 299 -8.50 0.63 -25.34
CA PRO A 299 -9.05 1.94 -25.01
C PRO A 299 -10.15 2.33 -25.98
N SER A 300 -11.14 3.05 -25.48
CA SER A 300 -12.27 3.54 -26.26
C SER A 300 -11.82 4.54 -27.33
N ALA A 301 -12.53 4.55 -28.46
CA ALA A 301 -12.35 5.59 -29.47
C ALA A 301 -12.53 6.98 -28.85
N GLY A 302 -11.69 7.92 -29.26
CA GLY A 302 -11.66 9.29 -28.74
C GLY A 302 -10.87 9.48 -27.43
N CYS A 303 -10.45 8.40 -26.77
CA CYS A 303 -9.61 8.44 -25.56
C CYS A 303 -8.35 9.26 -25.82
N ALA A 304 -8.07 10.23 -24.95
CA ALA A 304 -6.87 11.07 -25.04
C ALA A 304 -5.67 10.32 -24.46
N VAL A 305 -4.58 10.23 -25.22
CA VAL A 305 -3.37 9.50 -24.86
C VAL A 305 -2.20 10.45 -24.67
N ASN A 306 -1.57 10.39 -23.50
CA ASN A 306 -0.27 10.99 -23.22
C ASN A 306 0.79 9.89 -23.19
N ASP A 307 1.63 9.81 -24.23
CA ASP A 307 2.70 8.82 -24.32
C ASP A 307 4.06 9.46 -24.02
N TYR A 308 4.53 9.31 -22.78
CA TYR A 308 5.79 9.89 -22.32
C TYR A 308 7.02 9.14 -22.84
N ILE A 309 6.88 7.86 -23.21
CA ILE A 309 7.96 7.06 -23.79
C ILE A 309 8.30 7.60 -25.18
N ARG A 310 7.28 7.84 -26.00
CA ARG A 310 7.43 8.38 -27.37
C ARG A 310 7.39 9.91 -27.43
N ARG A 311 7.03 10.57 -26.34
CA ARG A 311 6.87 12.03 -26.21
C ARG A 311 5.84 12.61 -27.19
N VAL A 312 4.67 11.98 -27.26
CA VAL A 312 3.56 12.41 -28.13
C VAL A 312 2.24 12.43 -27.37
N GLN A 313 1.33 13.28 -27.82
CA GLN A 313 -0.07 13.28 -27.39
C GLN A 313 -0.96 13.03 -28.59
N TYR A 314 -1.94 12.15 -28.46
CA TYR A 314 -2.86 11.80 -29.55
C TYR A 314 -4.21 11.36 -28.99
N ARG A 315 -5.18 11.12 -29.88
CA ARG A 315 -6.46 10.48 -29.51
C ARG A 315 -6.54 9.13 -30.19
N ILE A 316 -7.13 8.15 -29.50
CA ILE A 316 -7.46 6.87 -30.11
C ILE A 316 -8.48 7.13 -31.23
N PRO A 317 -8.19 6.74 -32.48
CA PRO A 317 -9.08 6.98 -33.61
C PRO A 317 -10.39 6.21 -33.47
N ALA A 318 -11.45 6.69 -34.10
CA ALA A 318 -12.62 5.85 -34.35
C ALA A 318 -12.24 4.72 -35.33
N GLU A 319 -12.97 3.61 -35.31
CA GLU A 319 -12.71 2.47 -36.19
C GLU A 319 -12.69 2.92 -37.67
N GLY A 320 -11.55 2.71 -38.34
CA GLY A 320 -11.33 3.14 -39.73
C GLY A 320 -10.53 4.44 -39.93
N GLU A 321 -10.26 5.22 -38.88
CA GLU A 321 -9.40 6.41 -38.94
C GLU A 321 -7.91 6.05 -38.74
N LYS A 322 -7.00 6.76 -39.43
CA LYS A 322 -5.55 6.54 -39.31
C LYS A 322 -4.94 7.42 -38.20
N PRO A 323 -4.41 6.85 -37.10
CA PRO A 323 -4.01 7.61 -35.91
C PRO A 323 -2.78 8.52 -36.10
N PHE A 324 -1.90 8.21 -37.04
CA PHE A 324 -0.55 8.78 -37.08
C PHE A 324 -0.35 9.94 -38.07
N GLU A 325 -1.31 10.25 -38.94
CA GLU A 325 -1.18 11.37 -39.88
C GLU A 325 -1.35 12.74 -39.15
N VAL A 326 -2.23 12.82 -38.15
CA VAL A 326 -2.48 14.08 -37.40
C VAL A 326 -1.37 14.37 -36.38
N ALA A 327 -0.91 13.36 -35.65
CA ALA A 327 0.14 13.52 -34.63
C ALA A 327 1.52 13.85 -35.26
N MET A 328 1.86 13.26 -36.41
CA MET A 328 3.07 13.65 -37.15
C MET A 328 3.01 15.09 -37.68
N THR A 329 1.82 15.56 -38.07
CA THR A 329 1.65 16.95 -38.54
C THR A 329 1.88 17.94 -37.40
N ILE A 330 1.38 17.65 -36.18
CA ILE A 330 1.60 18.49 -34.99
C ILE A 330 3.07 18.39 -34.51
N ALA A 331 3.68 17.21 -34.47
CA ALA A 331 5.08 17.05 -34.11
C ALA A 331 6.03 17.73 -35.13
N ASN A 332 5.68 17.76 -36.41
CA ASN A 332 6.40 18.51 -37.43
C ASN A 332 6.15 20.03 -37.33
N LEU A 333 4.99 20.47 -36.83
CA LEU A 333 4.73 21.87 -36.48
C LEU A 333 5.48 22.31 -35.21
N GLU A 334 5.76 21.42 -34.26
CA GLU A 334 6.63 21.74 -33.11
C GLU A 334 8.13 21.68 -33.44
N LYS A 335 8.50 21.00 -34.53
CA LYS A 335 9.84 21.12 -35.15
C LYS A 335 10.05 22.43 -35.90
N THR A 336 9.05 23.32 -35.97
CA THR A 336 9.31 24.71 -36.36
C THR A 336 10.24 25.29 -35.30
N PRO A 337 11.49 25.65 -35.65
CA PRO A 337 12.50 25.83 -34.63
C PRO A 337 12.15 27.05 -33.78
N ARG A 338 11.76 26.79 -32.52
CA ARG A 338 11.73 27.81 -31.43
C ARG A 338 13.03 28.63 -31.37
N SER A 339 14.11 28.14 -32.00
CA SER A 339 15.39 28.84 -32.11
C SER A 339 15.32 30.17 -32.86
N TYR A 340 14.47 30.37 -33.87
CA TYR A 340 14.53 31.62 -34.65
C TYR A 340 14.06 32.84 -33.82
N TYR A 341 12.93 32.73 -33.13
CA TYR A 341 12.43 33.79 -32.24
C TYR A 341 13.29 33.94 -30.99
N PHE A 342 13.85 32.85 -30.46
CA PHE A 342 14.76 32.91 -29.32
C PHE A 342 16.09 33.59 -29.70
N ILE A 343 16.64 33.32 -30.89
CA ILE A 343 17.85 33.99 -31.41
C ILE A 343 17.56 35.47 -31.69
N LEU A 344 16.43 35.81 -32.30
CA LEU A 344 16.03 37.21 -32.53
C LEU A 344 15.82 37.98 -31.22
N ALA A 345 15.10 37.40 -30.25
CA ALA A 345 14.84 38.03 -28.96
C ALA A 345 16.14 38.25 -28.18
N ASN A 346 17.03 37.26 -28.13
CA ASN A 346 18.33 37.40 -27.47
C ASN A 346 19.27 38.35 -28.23
N GLY A 347 19.24 38.35 -29.56
CA GLY A 347 19.98 39.30 -30.39
C GLY A 347 19.56 40.75 -30.14
N LEU A 348 18.25 41.01 -30.05
CA LEU A 348 17.70 42.32 -29.68
C LEU A 348 18.11 42.74 -28.26
N LEU A 349 18.04 41.83 -27.30
CA LEU A 349 18.44 42.08 -25.91
C LEU A 349 19.93 42.40 -25.80
N PHE A 350 20.77 41.67 -26.52
CA PHE A 350 22.21 41.90 -26.56
C PHE A 350 22.56 43.22 -27.26
N GLY A 351 21.84 43.56 -28.35
CA GLY A 351 21.94 44.86 -29.01
C GLY A 351 21.57 46.03 -28.09
N LEU A 352 20.47 45.92 -27.35
CA LEU A 352 20.04 46.90 -26.34
C LEU A 352 21.08 47.06 -25.23
N LEU A 353 21.66 45.95 -24.74
CA LEU A 353 22.71 45.98 -23.73
C LEU A 353 23.96 46.71 -24.24
N LEU A 354 24.37 46.48 -25.48
CA LEU A 354 25.51 47.17 -26.12
C LEU A 354 25.26 48.67 -26.25
N VAL A 355 24.05 49.09 -26.61
CA VAL A 355 23.66 50.52 -26.68
C VAL A 355 23.74 51.17 -25.30
N VAL A 356 23.27 50.49 -24.25
CA VAL A 356 23.36 51.00 -22.87
C VAL A 356 24.81 51.10 -22.41
N LEU A 357 25.65 50.10 -22.69
CA LEU A 357 27.07 50.09 -22.29
C LEU A 357 27.88 51.14 -23.05
N THR A 358 27.68 51.28 -24.37
CA THR A 358 28.33 52.32 -25.18
C THR A 358 27.83 53.70 -24.80
N GLY A 359 26.51 53.88 -24.60
CA GLY A 359 25.91 55.12 -24.10
C GLY A 359 26.49 55.54 -22.74
N LYS A 360 26.65 54.61 -21.79
CA LYS A 360 27.31 54.88 -20.50
C LYS A 360 28.77 55.29 -20.66
N ARG A 361 29.52 54.67 -21.58
CA ARG A 361 30.92 55.04 -21.86
C ARG A 361 31.03 56.42 -22.51
N VAL A 362 30.16 56.73 -23.46
CA VAL A 362 30.07 58.06 -24.09
C VAL A 362 29.70 59.12 -23.07
N LEU A 363 28.69 58.87 -22.22
CA LEU A 363 28.28 59.80 -21.17
C LEU A 363 29.40 60.03 -20.13
N LYS A 364 30.16 58.97 -19.78
CA LYS A 364 31.32 59.08 -18.90
C LYS A 364 32.44 59.90 -19.55
N ALA A 365 32.73 59.69 -20.83
CA ALA A 365 33.71 60.48 -21.58
C ALA A 365 33.28 61.95 -21.70
N TYR A 366 31.98 62.21 -21.92
CA TYR A 366 31.42 63.56 -21.97
C TYR A 366 31.53 64.27 -20.61
N ARG A 367 31.22 63.58 -19.51
CA ARG A 367 31.39 64.11 -18.15
C ARG A 367 32.84 64.40 -17.82
N LEU A 368 33.77 63.51 -18.19
CA LEU A 368 35.21 63.73 -17.98
C LEU A 368 35.72 64.95 -18.77
N ARG A 369 35.25 65.16 -20.00
CA ARG A 369 35.55 66.36 -20.81
C ARG A 369 34.95 67.64 -20.23
N ALA A 370 33.73 67.57 -19.67
CA ALA A 370 33.10 68.70 -19.02
C ALA A 370 33.86 69.12 -17.74
N THR A 371 34.37 68.15 -16.97
CA THR A 371 35.24 68.42 -15.80
C THR A 371 36.64 68.87 -16.18
N SER A 372 37.20 68.47 -17.34
CA SER A 372 38.50 68.98 -17.81
C SER A 372 38.43 70.40 -18.38
N LEU A 373 37.24 70.86 -18.77
CA LEU A 373 36.99 72.23 -19.28
C LEU A 373 36.51 73.20 -18.19
N GLY A 374 36.19 72.71 -16.98
CA GLY A 374 35.78 73.53 -15.82
C GLY A 374 36.92 73.83 -14.84
N GLY A 375 38.16 73.49 -15.20
CA GLY A 375 39.34 73.62 -14.35
C GLY A 375 40.38 74.59 -14.90
N GLU A 376 39.98 75.76 -15.39
CA GLU A 376 40.92 76.87 -15.51
C GLU A 376 40.83 77.72 -14.23
N GLN A 377 41.88 77.55 -13.42
CA GLN A 377 42.24 78.42 -12.32
C GLN A 377 42.27 79.87 -12.82
N SER A 378 41.47 80.74 -12.21
CA SER A 378 41.73 82.17 -12.31
C SER A 378 43.08 82.44 -11.63
N PRO A 379 44.08 82.94 -12.36
CA PRO A 379 45.37 83.28 -11.78
C PRO A 379 45.25 84.54 -10.93
N ALA A 380 46.19 84.62 -10.01
CA ALA A 380 46.39 85.68 -9.05
C ALA A 380 46.57 87.07 -9.69
N ASN A 381 46.00 88.06 -8.97
CA ASN A 381 46.61 89.35 -8.58
C ASN A 381 46.83 90.46 -9.62
N PRO A 382 46.90 91.74 -9.19
CA PRO A 382 47.73 92.24 -8.07
C PRO A 382 47.11 92.22 -6.68
#